data_AF-A0A392Q9W4-F1
#
_entry.id   AF-A0A392Q9W4-F1
#
_cell.length_a   1.000
_cell.length_b   1.000
_cell.length_c   1.000
_cell.angle_alpha   90.00
_cell.angle_beta   90.00
_cell.angle_gamma   90.00
#
_symmetry.space_group_name_H-M   'P 1'
#
loop_
_entity.id
_entity.type
_entity.pdbx_description
1 polymer ?
#
loop_
_entity_poly.entity_id
_entity_poly.type
_entity_poly.pdbx_seq_one_letter_code
_entity_poly.pdbx_strand_id
1 'polypeptide(L)'
;MDQDSKKNRVKDKSNKTVPFYKLFSFADSWDYLLMFVGTISAVANGVSMPLLTIIIGDAIDAFGGNVNTKQVVHQVFKVSLRFAIIGAGAFFAAFLQVDCWMITGERQAARIRALYLKAILRQ
;
A
#
# COMPACT_ATOMS: atom_id res chain seq x y z
N MET A 1 -41.36 6.23 -35.40
CA MET A 1 -41.12 6.75 -34.03
C MET A 1 -40.53 5.69 -33.08
N ASP A 2 -40.60 4.38 -33.39
CA ASP A 2 -40.12 3.30 -32.49
C ASP A 2 -38.62 2.96 -32.55
N GLN A 3 -37.88 3.53 -33.50
CA GLN A 3 -36.46 3.23 -33.66
C GLN A 3 -35.58 4.10 -32.75
N ASP A 4 -36.06 5.30 -32.39
CA ASP A 4 -35.33 6.26 -31.55
C ASP A 4 -35.47 5.96 -30.05
N SER A 5 -36.59 5.34 -29.66
CA SER A 5 -36.83 4.85 -28.29
C SER A 5 -36.00 3.61 -27.96
N LYS A 6 -35.72 2.74 -28.94
CA LYS A 6 -34.78 1.60 -28.77
C LYS A 6 -33.33 2.05 -28.67
N LYS A 7 -32.90 3.06 -29.45
CA LYS A 7 -31.54 3.59 -29.43
C LYS A 7 -31.17 4.24 -28.09
N ASN A 8 -32.12 4.90 -27.43
CA ASN A 8 -31.94 5.48 -26.09
C ASN A 8 -31.85 4.42 -24.97
N ARG A 9 -32.61 3.31 -25.05
CA ARG A 9 -32.50 2.22 -24.05
C ARG A 9 -31.19 1.42 -24.13
N VAL A 10 -30.55 1.38 -25.30
CA VAL A 10 -29.28 0.66 -25.49
C VAL A 10 -28.09 1.47 -25.02
N LYS A 11 -28.12 2.81 -25.15
CA LYS A 11 -27.06 3.70 -24.63
C LYS A 11 -26.98 3.73 -23.10
N ASP A 12 -28.10 3.58 -22.40
CA ASP A 12 -28.16 3.61 -20.93
C ASP A 12 -27.64 2.31 -20.25
N LYS A 13 -27.43 1.24 -21.02
CA LYS A 13 -26.86 -0.02 -20.52
C LYS A 13 -25.34 -0.13 -20.68
N SER A 14 -24.70 0.78 -21.42
CA SER A 14 -23.30 0.64 -21.83
C SER A 14 -22.27 1.20 -20.86
N ASN A 15 -22.66 1.87 -19.76
CA ASN A 15 -21.68 2.46 -18.86
C ASN A 15 -22.12 2.47 -17.40
N LYS A 16 -22.73 1.38 -16.93
CA LYS A 16 -22.88 1.14 -15.49
C LYS A 16 -21.55 0.67 -14.92
N THR A 17 -20.56 1.55 -14.94
CA THR A 17 -19.35 1.39 -14.15
C THR A 17 -19.80 1.26 -12.70
N VAL A 18 -19.59 0.07 -12.13
CA VAL A 18 -19.88 -0.15 -10.72
C VAL A 18 -18.95 0.76 -9.92
N PRO A 19 -19.49 1.60 -9.02
CA PRO A 19 -18.66 2.48 -8.22
C PRO A 19 -17.62 1.68 -7.41
N PHE A 20 -16.36 2.13 -7.37
CA PHE A 20 -15.28 1.44 -6.64
C PHE A 20 -15.61 1.16 -5.17
N TYR A 21 -16.42 2.01 -4.52
CA TYR A 21 -16.85 1.79 -3.13
C TYR A 21 -17.74 0.55 -2.97
N LYS A 22 -18.44 0.10 -4.03
CA LYS A 22 -19.21 -1.15 -4.00
C LYS A 22 -18.33 -2.39 -3.96
N LEU A 23 -17.05 -2.27 -4.30
CA LEU A 23 -16.06 -3.33 -4.08
C LEU A 23 -15.80 -3.53 -2.57
N PHE A 24 -15.73 -2.42 -1.82
CA PHE A 24 -15.58 -2.43 -0.36
C PHE A 24 -16.89 -2.62 0.41
N SER A 25 -18.03 -2.68 -0.28
CA SER A 25 -19.33 -3.03 0.34
C SER A 25 -19.36 -4.45 0.89
N PHE A 26 -18.42 -5.31 0.46
CA PHE A 26 -18.23 -6.67 0.97
C PHE A 26 -17.06 -6.78 1.94
N ALA A 27 -16.45 -5.65 2.34
CA ALA A 27 -15.44 -5.58 3.40
C ALA A 27 -16.09 -5.66 4.77
N ASP A 28 -15.67 -6.66 5.55
CA ASP A 28 -16.08 -6.77 6.95
C ASP A 28 -15.36 -5.68 7.77
N SER A 29 -15.85 -5.36 8.97
CA SER A 29 -15.23 -4.33 9.85
C SER A 29 -13.75 -4.62 10.15
N TRP A 30 -13.34 -5.90 10.09
CA TRP A 30 -11.94 -6.32 10.22
C TRP A 30 -11.08 -5.97 8.99
N ASP A 31 -11.65 -6.04 7.79
CA ASP A 31 -10.97 -5.66 6.55
C ASP A 31 -10.71 -4.14 6.52
N TYR A 32 -11.65 -3.34 7.03
CA TYR A 32 -11.44 -1.89 7.20
C TYR A 32 -10.29 -1.56 8.15
N LEU A 33 -10.13 -2.32 9.25
CA LEU A 33 -9.03 -2.14 10.18
C LEU A 33 -7.69 -2.52 9.54
N LEU A 34 -7.64 -3.64 8.82
CA LEU A 34 -6.46 -4.06 8.05
C LEU A 34 -6.07 -3.04 6.97
N MET A 35 -7.05 -2.48 6.25
CA MET A 35 -6.80 -1.42 5.28
C MET A 35 -6.29 -0.13 5.91
N PHE A 36 -6.80 0.24 7.08
CA PHE A 36 -6.33 1.41 7.81
C PHE A 36 -4.88 1.24 8.27
N VAL A 37 -4.53 0.08 8.84
CA VAL A 37 -3.14 -0.23 9.21
C VAL A 37 -2.25 -0.28 7.97
N GLY A 38 -2.69 -0.93 6.89
CA GLY A 38 -1.95 -1.02 5.63
C GLY A 38 -1.71 0.35 4.97
N THR A 39 -2.64 1.29 5.08
CA THR A 39 -2.47 2.66 4.56
C THR A 39 -1.52 3.50 5.40
N ILE A 40 -1.56 3.41 6.73
CA ILE A 40 -0.56 4.04 7.60
C ILE A 40 0.84 3.50 7.30
N SER A 41 0.97 2.18 7.20
CA SER A 41 2.24 1.54 6.84
C SER A 41 2.72 1.92 5.44
N ALA A 42 1.81 2.11 4.48
CA ALA A 42 2.14 2.60 3.14
C ALA A 42 2.70 4.02 3.15
N VAL A 43 2.13 4.91 3.96
CA VAL A 43 2.66 6.28 4.14
C VAL A 43 4.05 6.21 4.75
N ALA A 44 4.22 5.41 5.82
CA ALA A 44 5.53 5.23 6.45
C ALA A 44 6.58 4.68 5.47
N ASN A 45 6.21 3.68 4.68
CA ASN A 45 7.09 3.11 3.66
C ASN A 45 7.38 4.08 2.50
N GLY A 46 6.44 4.96 2.15
CA GLY A 46 6.65 6.02 1.16
C GLY A 46 7.73 7.02 1.58
N VAL A 47 7.88 7.28 2.88
CA VAL A 47 8.92 8.14 3.45
C VAL A 47 10.30 7.46 3.43
N SER A 48 10.38 6.13 3.24
CA SER A 48 11.65 5.40 3.19
C SER A 48 12.60 5.90 2.10
N MET A 49 12.08 6.33 0.94
CA MET A 49 12.88 6.85 -0.17
C MET A 49 13.65 8.13 0.22
N PRO A 50 12.99 9.21 0.70
CA PRO A 50 13.68 10.38 1.27
C PRO A 50 14.65 10.05 2.41
N LEU A 51 14.28 9.10 3.26
CA LEU A 51 15.06 8.73 4.43
C LEU A 51 16.40 8.07 4.03
N LEU A 52 16.37 7.24 2.98
CA LEU A 52 17.58 6.68 2.38
C LEU A 52 18.52 7.78 1.85
N THR A 53 17.96 8.81 1.19
CA THR A 53 18.75 9.96 0.70
C THR A 53 19.45 10.70 1.83
N ILE A 54 18.78 10.94 2.96
CA ILE A 54 19.38 11.61 4.12
C ILE A 54 20.55 10.79 4.67
N ILE A 55 20.41 9.47 4.75
CA ILE A 55 21.48 8.61 5.30
C ILE A 55 22.71 8.61 4.38
N ILE A 56 22.51 8.63 3.06
CA ILE A 56 23.61 8.78 2.12
C ILE A 56 24.31 10.14 2.32
N GLY A 57 23.54 11.21 2.56
CA GLY A 57 24.09 12.53 2.90
C GLY A 57 24.93 12.51 4.18
N ASP A 58 24.38 11.97 5.27
CA ASP A 58 25.07 11.82 6.56
C ASP A 58 26.36 10.99 6.43
N ALA A 59 26.36 9.97 5.56
CA ALA A 59 27.54 9.17 5.28
C ALA A 59 28.60 9.98 4.54
N ILE A 60 28.23 10.72 3.49
CA ILE A 60 29.14 11.60 2.73
C ILE A 60 29.77 12.64 3.66
N ASP A 61 28.97 13.29 4.52
CA ASP A 61 29.46 14.29 5.48
C ASP A 61 30.40 13.68 6.53
N ALA A 62 30.10 12.47 7.02
CA ALA A 62 30.95 11.76 7.97
C ALA A 62 32.34 11.44 7.38
N PHE A 63 32.42 11.14 6.08
CA PHE A 63 33.67 10.88 5.38
C PHE A 63 34.37 12.17 4.89
N GLY A 64 33.62 13.21 4.52
CA GLY A 64 34.16 14.45 3.95
C GLY A 64 34.59 15.50 4.99
N GLY A 65 33.96 15.53 6.17
CA GLY A 65 34.14 16.60 7.15
C GLY A 65 35.20 16.38 8.24
N ASN A 66 35.68 15.15 8.46
CA ASN A 66 36.56 14.83 9.59
C ASN A 66 37.93 14.28 9.15
N VAL A 67 38.97 15.10 9.28
CA VAL A 67 40.39 14.70 9.11
C VAL A 67 40.97 13.93 10.31
N ASN A 68 40.21 13.79 11.40
CA ASN A 68 40.67 13.14 12.63
C ASN A 68 40.08 11.73 12.79
N THR A 69 40.92 10.70 12.61
CA THR A 69 40.53 9.28 12.48
C THR A 69 39.67 8.76 13.64
N LYS A 70 39.93 9.20 14.88
CA LYS A 70 39.15 8.75 16.05
C LYS A 70 37.72 9.31 16.07
N GLN A 71 37.52 10.50 15.51
CA GLN A 71 36.22 11.17 15.49
C GLN A 71 35.33 10.63 14.37
N VAL A 72 35.94 10.27 13.23
CA VAL A 72 35.26 9.58 12.11
C VAL A 72 34.64 8.27 12.57
N VAL A 73 35.39 7.41 13.27
CA VAL A 73 34.89 6.08 13.68
C VAL A 73 33.68 6.18 14.60
N HIS A 74 33.68 7.14 15.54
CA HIS A 74 32.55 7.34 16.43
C HIS A 74 31.30 7.86 15.70
N GLN A 75 31.48 8.79 14.76
CA GLN A 75 30.38 9.34 13.96
C GLN A 75 29.79 8.29 13.01
N VAL A 76 30.64 7.51 12.34
CA VAL A 76 30.22 6.41 11.45
C VAL A 76 29.44 5.34 12.22
N PHE A 77 29.87 4.98 13.43
CA PHE A 77 29.13 4.02 14.25
C PHE A 77 27.72 4.51 14.59
N LYS A 78 27.59 5.80 14.94
CA LYS A 78 26.29 6.42 15.25
C LYS A 78 25.37 6.51 14.02
N VAL A 79 25.93 6.83 12.85
CA VAL A 79 25.17 6.86 11.58
C VAL A 79 24.74 5.44 11.18
N SER A 80 25.63 4.45 11.31
CA SER A 80 25.33 3.05 11.01
C SER A 80 24.23 2.48 11.91
N LEU A 81 24.25 2.78 13.21
CA LEU A 81 23.18 2.35 14.13
C LEU A 81 21.82 2.99 13.78
N ARG A 82 21.82 4.28 13.43
CA ARG A 82 20.61 4.98 12.96
C ARG A 82 20.07 4.37 11.67
N PHE A 83 20.95 4.05 10.72
CA PHE A 83 20.59 3.36 9.49
C PHE A 83 19.95 2.00 9.76
N ALA A 84 20.53 1.21 10.66
CA ALA A 84 20.00 -0.11 11.00
C ALA A 84 18.58 -0.04 11.59
N ILE A 85 18.32 0.90 12.50
CA ILE A 85 17.00 1.09 13.11
C ILE A 85 15.97 1.53 12.06
N ILE A 86 16.34 2.51 11.24
CA ILE A 86 15.48 3.01 10.16
C ILE A 86 15.17 1.91 9.14
N GLY A 87 16.20 1.17 8.71
CA GLY A 87 16.06 0.07 7.75
C GLY A 87 15.18 -1.05 8.29
N ALA A 88 15.35 -1.43 9.56
CA ALA A 88 14.47 -2.39 10.21
C ALA A 88 13.02 -1.89 10.26
N GLY A 89 12.79 -0.63 10.65
CA GLY A 89 11.47 -0.02 10.66
C GLY A 89 10.81 0.00 9.27
N ALA A 90 11.55 0.37 8.24
CA ALA A 90 11.08 0.37 6.85
C ALA A 90 10.74 -1.04 6.37
N PHE A 91 11.55 -2.04 6.74
CA PHE A 91 11.28 -3.45 6.41
C PHE A 91 9.97 -3.92 7.03
N PHE A 92 9.75 -3.68 8.33
CA PHE A 92 8.50 -4.05 9.00
C PHE A 92 7.29 -3.29 8.42
N ALA A 93 7.44 -1.99 8.12
CA ALA A 93 6.38 -1.20 7.51
C ALA A 93 5.99 -1.74 6.12
N ALA A 94 6.98 -2.03 5.27
CA ALA A 94 6.75 -2.59 3.94
C ALA A 94 6.10 -3.99 4.02
N PHE A 95 6.57 -4.84 4.93
CA PHE A 95 6.01 -6.17 5.15
C PHE A 95 4.53 -6.09 5.54
N LEU A 96 4.23 -5.33 6.61
CA LEU A 96 2.85 -5.14 7.08
C LEU A 96 1.96 -4.49 6.02
N GLN A 97 2.48 -3.53 5.24
CA GLN A 97 1.75 -2.94 4.13
C GLN A 97 1.31 -4.03 3.13
N VAL A 98 2.25 -4.84 2.63
CA VAL A 98 1.96 -5.84 1.59
C VAL A 98 1.03 -6.93 2.13
N ASP A 99 1.30 -7.45 3.33
CA ASP A 99 0.48 -8.51 3.92
C ASP A 99 -0.96 -8.05 4.21
N CYS A 100 -1.15 -6.85 4.77
CA CYS A 100 -2.49 -6.32 5.05
C CYS A 100 -3.31 -6.17 3.76
N TRP A 101 -2.69 -5.67 2.69
CA TRP A 101 -3.35 -5.54 1.40
C TRP A 101 -3.61 -6.90 0.73
N MET A 102 -2.69 -7.86 0.86
CA MET A 102 -2.85 -9.21 0.32
C MET A 102 -3.98 -9.97 1.00
N ILE A 103 -4.00 -10.01 2.33
CA ILE A 103 -5.05 -10.68 3.12
C ILE A 103 -6.42 -10.07 2.82
N THR A 104 -6.51 -8.74 2.76
CA THR A 104 -7.75 -8.05 2.41
C THR A 104 -8.21 -8.42 1.00
N GLY A 105 -7.28 -8.46 0.03
CA GLY A 105 -7.56 -8.84 -1.34
C GLY A 105 -8.06 -10.28 -1.47
N GLU A 106 -7.45 -11.23 -0.76
CA GLU A 106 -7.86 -12.63 -0.73
C GLU A 106 -9.28 -12.80 -0.16
N ARG A 107 -9.58 -12.15 0.98
CA ARG A 107 -10.92 -12.20 1.60
C ARG A 107 -11.99 -11.63 0.68
N GLN A 108 -11.73 -10.48 0.06
CA GLN A 108 -12.65 -9.86 -0.89
C GLN A 108 -12.87 -10.74 -2.13
N ALA A 109 -11.80 -11.28 -2.72
CA ALA A 109 -11.88 -12.13 -3.90
C ALA A 109 -12.65 -13.43 -3.64
N ALA A 110 -12.41 -14.08 -2.49
CA ALA A 110 -13.13 -15.29 -2.09
C ALA A 110 -14.63 -15.04 -1.93
N ARG A 111 -15.02 -13.93 -1.29
CA ARG A 111 -16.43 -13.56 -1.10
C ARG A 111 -17.14 -13.28 -2.41
N ILE A 112 -16.50 -12.55 -3.32
CA ILE A 112 -17.04 -12.28 -4.67
C ILE A 112 -17.23 -13.59 -5.44
N ARG A 113 -16.25 -14.50 -5.42
CA ARG A 113 -16.36 -15.82 -6.09
C ARG A 113 -17.51 -16.66 -5.51
N ALA A 114 -17.69 -16.66 -4.19
CA ALA A 114 -18.79 -17.39 -3.55
C ALA A 114 -20.16 -16.83 -3.95
N LEU A 115 -20.31 -15.50 -3.98
CA LEU A 115 -21.54 -14.84 -4.42
C LEU A 115 -21.84 -15.09 -5.90
N TYR A 116 -20.80 -15.07 -6.73
CA TYR A 116 -20.91 -15.38 -8.15
C TYR A 116 -21.39 -16.82 -8.39
N LEU A 117 -20.79 -17.81 -7.72
CA LEU A 117 -21.21 -19.21 -7.82
C LEU A 117 -22.66 -19.40 -7.35
N LYS A 118 -23.04 -18.76 -6.24
CA LYS A 118 -24.41 -18.80 -5.72
C LYS A 118 -25.42 -18.20 -6.69
N ALA A 119 -25.06 -17.13 -7.40
CA ALA A 119 -25.92 -16.52 -8.40
C ALA A 119 -26.14 -17.44 -9.60
N ILE A 120 -25.08 -18.12 -10.07
CA ILE A 120 -25.16 -19.12 -11.15
C ILE A 120 -26.03 -20.30 -10.75
N LEU A 121 -25.84 -20.87 -9.56
CA LEU A 121 -26.60 -22.04 -9.10
C LEU A 121 -28.09 -21.74 -8.85
N ARG A 122 -28.47 -20.46 -8.71
CA ARG A 122 -29.86 -20.04 -8.54
C ARG A 122 -30.57 -19.76 -9.87
N GLN A 123 -29.83 -19.69 -10.97
CA GLN A 123 -30.36 -19.58 -12.34
C GLN A 123 -30.56 -20.97 -12.94
#